data_AF-A0A2V2QA00-F1
#
_entry.id   AF-A0A2V2QA00-F1
#
_cell.length_a   1.000
_cell.length_b   1.000
_cell.length_c   1.000
_cell.angle_alpha   90.00
_cell.angle_beta   90.00
_cell.angle_gamma   90.00
#
_symmetry.space_group_name_H-M   'P 1'
#
loop_
_entity.id
_entity.type
_entity.pdbx_description
1 polymer ?
#
loop_
_entity_poly.entity_id
_entity_poly.type
_entity_poly.pdbx_seq_one_letter_code
_entity_poly.pdbx_strand_id
1 'polypeptide(L)'
;MIRPPARPVPAGAVYFSLLGPLTAVRDGRPLPLGPRKQRIVLATLLARPNTPVSVDVLTDAVWPDDPPRTARKNLQVYVSAARTLLGSTGDDDRERVVHGCGGYRLTIGEGELDTLRFRSLARAGRAAGERGDLR
;
A
#
# COMPACT_ATOMS: atom_id res chain seq x y z
N MET A 1 -15.22 -10.91 4.07
CA MET A 1 -14.88 -10.72 5.49
C MET A 1 -13.39 -10.33 5.53
N ILE A 2 -13.06 -9.06 5.78
CA ILE A 2 -11.66 -8.61 5.89
C ILE A 2 -11.15 -9.19 7.22
N ARG A 3 -10.20 -10.13 7.17
CA ARG A 3 -9.68 -10.75 8.38
C ARG A 3 -8.89 -9.68 9.16
N PRO A 4 -9.28 -9.33 10.38
CA PRO A 4 -8.55 -8.34 11.16
C PRO A 4 -7.12 -8.82 11.42
N PRO A 5 -6.17 -7.88 11.58
CA PRO A 5 -4.77 -8.21 11.86
C PRO A 5 -4.68 -8.98 13.19
N ALA A 6 -3.80 -9.97 13.29
CA ALA A 6 -3.61 -10.73 14.53
C ALA A 6 -2.78 -9.98 15.59
N ARG A 7 -2.24 -8.81 15.23
CA ARG A 7 -1.71 -7.82 16.16
C ARG A 7 -2.61 -6.58 16.06
N PRO A 8 -3.00 -5.94 17.16
CA PRO A 8 -3.70 -4.66 17.08
C PRO A 8 -2.85 -3.70 16.26
N VAL A 9 -3.40 -3.23 15.14
CA VAL A 9 -2.86 -2.09 14.41
C VAL A 9 -3.02 -0.89 15.36
N PRO A 10 -1.97 -0.06 15.55
CA PRO A 10 -2.07 1.09 16.44
C PRO A 10 -3.26 1.99 16.06
N ALA A 11 -3.84 2.68 17.04
CA ALA A 11 -4.97 3.57 16.80
C ALA A 11 -4.63 4.59 15.69
N GLY A 12 -5.55 4.79 14.74
CA GLY A 12 -5.35 5.69 13.59
C GLY A 12 -4.52 5.12 12.43
N ALA A 13 -3.93 3.94 12.56
CA ALA A 13 -3.22 3.29 11.47
C ALA A 13 -4.17 2.63 10.46
N VAL A 14 -3.70 2.54 9.21
CA VAL A 14 -4.49 2.05 8.08
C VAL A 14 -4.04 0.64 7.76
N TYR A 15 -4.98 -0.29 7.74
CA TYR A 15 -4.74 -1.66 7.30
C TYR A 15 -5.14 -1.84 5.83
N PHE A 16 -4.22 -2.37 5.03
CA PHE A 16 -4.39 -2.66 3.62
C PHE A 16 -4.42 -4.18 3.37
N SER A 17 -5.36 -4.60 2.53
CA SER A 17 -5.40 -5.96 2.00
C SER A 17 -5.22 -5.95 0.48
N LEU A 18 -4.26 -6.74 0.01
CA LEU A 18 -3.88 -6.90 -1.39
C LEU A 18 -4.00 -8.36 -1.86
N LEU A 19 -4.11 -9.34 -0.94
CA LEU A 19 -4.31 -10.76 -1.24
C LEU A 19 -5.78 -11.07 -1.56
N GLY A 20 -6.34 -10.29 -2.48
CA GLY A 20 -7.75 -10.26 -2.83
C GLY A 20 -8.11 -8.90 -3.44
N PRO A 21 -9.39 -8.50 -3.44
CA PRO A 21 -9.78 -7.15 -3.80
C PRO A 21 -9.02 -6.13 -2.93
N LEU A 22 -8.46 -5.09 -3.55
CA LEU A 22 -7.81 -4.02 -2.80
C LEU A 22 -8.82 -3.36 -1.85
N THR A 23 -8.55 -3.46 -0.55
CA THR A 23 -9.33 -2.80 0.50
C THR A 23 -8.41 -2.09 1.49
N ALA A 24 -8.91 -1.00 2.09
CA ALA A 24 -8.26 -0.36 3.22
C ALA A 24 -9.27 -0.12 4.35
N VAL A 25 -8.81 -0.24 5.59
CA VAL A 25 -9.61 -0.05 6.81
C VAL A 25 -8.82 0.80 7.78
N ARG A 26 -9.46 1.81 8.39
CA ARG A 26 -8.90 2.60 9.49
C ARG A 26 -9.88 2.52 10.65
N ASP A 27 -9.38 2.17 11.84
CA ASP A 27 -10.19 2.06 13.07
C ASP A 27 -11.49 1.24 12.88
N GLY A 28 -11.37 0.11 12.15
CA GLY A 28 -12.49 -0.78 11.82
C GLY A 28 -13.44 -0.28 10.73
N ARG A 29 -13.24 0.93 10.19
CA ARG A 29 -14.07 1.52 9.14
C ARG A 29 -13.42 1.39 7.75
N PRO A 30 -14.14 0.88 6.74
CA PRO A 30 -13.63 0.85 5.36
C PRO A 30 -13.34 2.25 4.82
N LEU A 31 -12.21 2.42 4.14
CA LEU A 31 -11.86 3.65 3.44
C LEU A 31 -12.30 3.58 1.96
N PRO A 32 -13.01 4.60 1.43
CA PRO A 32 -13.37 4.64 0.02
C PRO A 32 -12.16 4.99 -0.85
N LEU A 33 -11.50 3.97 -1.41
CA LEU A 33 -10.27 4.11 -2.21
C LEU A 33 -10.45 4.82 -3.57
N GLY A 34 -11.63 5.35 -3.85
CA GLY A 34 -11.93 6.11 -5.05
C GLY A 34 -12.05 5.25 -6.32
N PRO A 35 -12.01 5.88 -7.51
CA PRO A 35 -12.20 5.25 -8.81
C PRO A 35 -11.13 4.20 -9.15
N ARG A 36 -11.40 3.37 -10.17
CA ARG A 36 -10.51 2.28 -10.61
C ARG A 36 -9.06 2.73 -10.83
N LYS A 37 -8.83 3.87 -11.49
CA LYS A 37 -7.47 4.37 -11.78
C LYS A 37 -6.71 4.77 -10.51
N GLN A 38 -7.37 5.41 -9.54
CA GLN A 38 -6.79 5.72 -8.23
C GLN A 38 -6.43 4.45 -7.46
N ARG A 39 -7.32 3.44 -7.49
CA ARG A 39 -7.06 2.13 -6.89
C ARG A 39 -5.87 1.41 -7.52
N ILE A 40 -5.70 1.51 -8.84
CA ILE A 40 -4.54 0.95 -9.53
C ILE A 40 -3.25 1.62 -9.07
N VAL A 41 -3.21 2.96 -8.99
CA VAL A 41 -2.04 3.68 -8.45
C VAL A 41 -1.70 3.20 -7.03
N LEU A 42 -2.71 3.14 -6.15
CA LEU A 42 -2.55 2.63 -4.79
C LEU A 42 -2.05 1.18 -4.77
N ALA A 43 -2.63 0.29 -5.58
CA ALA A 43 -2.21 -1.11 -5.67
C ALA A 43 -0.75 -1.25 -6.13
N THR A 44 -0.33 -0.48 -7.13
CA THR A 44 1.05 -0.50 -7.65
C THR A 44 2.04 -0.03 -6.58
N LEU A 45 1.70 1.00 -5.81
CA LEU A 45 2.52 1.46 -4.67
C LEU A 45 2.55 0.41 -3.54
N LEU A 46 1.41 -0.20 -3.21
CA LEU A 46 1.31 -1.24 -2.17
C LEU A 46 2.02 -2.54 -2.56
N ALA A 47 2.16 -2.84 -3.85
CA ALA A 47 2.93 -3.98 -4.33
C ALA A 47 4.45 -3.80 -4.11
N ARG A 48 4.90 -2.54 -3.97
CA ARG A 48 6.30 -2.13 -3.71
C ARG A 48 6.37 -1.23 -2.47
N PRO A 49 5.95 -1.74 -1.29
CA PRO A 49 5.83 -0.91 -0.10
C PRO A 49 7.19 -0.33 0.31
N ASN A 50 7.19 0.89 0.85
CA ASN A 50 8.39 1.58 1.33
C ASN A 50 9.49 1.81 0.27
N THR A 51 9.18 1.62 -1.03
CA THR A 51 10.13 1.76 -2.14
C THR A 51 9.61 2.81 -3.15
N PRO A 52 10.48 3.65 -3.75
CA PRO A 52 10.06 4.55 -4.82
C PRO A 52 9.56 3.79 -6.05
N VAL A 53 8.48 4.28 -6.66
CA VAL A 53 7.90 3.82 -7.92
C VAL A 53 7.87 5.01 -8.89
N SER A 54 8.50 4.85 -10.05
CA SER A 54 8.60 5.91 -11.05
C SER A 54 7.22 6.30 -11.61
N VAL A 55 7.13 7.53 -12.10
CA VAL A 55 5.92 8.02 -12.77
C VAL A 55 5.59 7.18 -14.00
N ASP A 56 6.60 6.70 -14.72
CA ASP A 56 6.42 5.87 -15.91
C ASP A 56 5.77 4.53 -15.55
N VAL A 57 6.28 3.83 -14.51
CA VAL A 57 5.66 2.59 -14.03
C VAL A 57 4.21 2.81 -13.59
N LEU A 58 3.92 3.92 -12.91
CA LEU A 58 2.55 4.24 -12.51
C LEU A 58 1.67 4.57 -13.71
N THR A 59 2.23 5.20 -14.73
CA THR A 59 1.54 5.51 -15.99
C THR A 59 1.17 4.22 -16.71
N ASP A 60 2.15 3.33 -16.93
CA ASP A 60 1.97 2.04 -17.60
C ASP A 60 0.96 1.15 -16.86
N ALA A 61 0.97 1.17 -15.52
CA ALA A 61 0.01 0.41 -14.73
C ALA A 61 -1.44 0.92 -14.93
N VAL A 62 -1.64 2.24 -15.07
CA VAL A 62 -2.97 2.85 -15.19
C VAL A 62 -3.47 2.87 -16.64
N TRP A 63 -2.56 3.03 -17.60
CA TRP A 63 -2.78 3.13 -19.03
C TRP A 63 -1.75 2.27 -19.79
N PRO A 64 -1.94 0.95 -19.86
CA PRO A 64 -0.94 0.06 -20.48
C PRO A 64 -0.75 0.29 -21.98
N ASP A 65 -1.79 0.75 -22.67
CA ASP A 65 -1.78 0.85 -24.14
C ASP A 65 -1.74 2.30 -24.66
N ASP A 66 -2.53 3.20 -24.08
CA ASP A 66 -2.70 4.58 -24.57
C ASP A 66 -2.74 5.60 -23.40
N PRO A 67 -1.56 6.07 -22.92
CA PRO A 67 -1.50 7.08 -21.90
C PRO A 67 -1.86 8.46 -22.47
N PRO A 68 -2.82 9.19 -21.87
CA PRO A 68 -3.15 10.52 -22.34
C PRO A 68 -1.99 11.48 -22.10
N ARG A 69 -1.92 12.56 -22.89
CA ARG A 69 -0.94 13.66 -22.69
C ARG A 69 -0.98 14.26 -21.28
N THR A 70 -2.10 14.09 -20.57
CA THR A 70 -2.33 14.55 -19.20
C THR A 70 -2.03 13.50 -18.12
N ALA A 71 -1.46 12.33 -18.46
CA ALA A 71 -1.23 11.22 -17.54
C ALA A 71 -0.50 11.65 -16.25
N ARG A 72 0.59 12.41 -16.38
CA ARG A 72 1.34 12.94 -15.23
C ARG A 72 0.50 13.81 -14.30
N LYS A 73 -0.34 14.69 -14.86
CA LYS A 73 -1.26 15.54 -14.10
C LYS A 73 -2.33 14.70 -13.40
N ASN A 74 -2.89 13.71 -14.09
CA ASN A 74 -3.88 12.80 -13.53
C ASN A 74 -3.29 11.96 -12.38
N LEU A 75 -2.04 11.48 -12.51
CA LEU A 75 -1.33 10.79 -11.43
C LEU A 75 -1.17 11.65 -10.19
N GLN A 76 -0.82 12.93 -10.35
CA GLN A 76 -0.76 13.88 -9.22
C GLN A 76 -2.12 14.01 -8.51
N VAL A 77 -3.22 14.08 -9.26
CA VAL A 77 -4.57 14.10 -8.69
C VAL A 77 -4.88 12.82 -7.91
N TYR A 78 -4.56 11.65 -8.47
CA TYR A 78 -4.79 10.37 -7.80
C TYR A 78 -3.95 10.22 -6.53
N VAL A 79 -2.69 10.68 -6.56
CA VAL A 79 -1.81 10.68 -5.38
C VAL A 79 -2.30 11.68 -4.34
N SER A 80 -2.75 12.86 -4.74
CA SER A 80 -3.34 13.84 -3.82
C SER A 80 -4.58 13.27 -3.12
N ALA A 81 -5.46 12.62 -3.87
CA ALA A 81 -6.65 11.96 -3.29
C ALA A 81 -6.25 10.83 -2.32
N ALA A 82 -5.21 10.06 -2.65
CA ALA A 82 -4.66 9.05 -1.74
C ALA A 82 -4.08 9.68 -0.46
N ARG A 83 -3.36 10.80 -0.56
CA ARG A 83 -2.81 11.52 0.61
C ARG A 83 -3.92 11.99 1.55
N THR A 84 -4.97 12.61 1.00
CA THR A 84 -6.13 13.05 1.78
C THR A 84 -6.83 11.88 2.46
N LEU A 85 -6.98 10.75 1.76
CA LEU A 85 -7.68 9.57 2.29
C LEU A 85 -6.87 8.86 3.40
N LEU A 86 -5.56 8.70 3.17
CA LEU A 86 -4.69 7.95 4.06
C LEU A 86 -4.18 8.79 5.24
N GLY A 87 -4.16 10.12 5.10
CA GLY A 87 -3.60 11.02 6.10
C GLY A 87 -2.12 10.76 6.38
N SER A 88 -1.65 11.26 7.52
CA SER A 88 -0.28 11.09 7.98
C SER A 88 -0.07 9.76 8.73
N THR A 89 1.19 9.39 8.95
CA THR A 89 1.56 8.32 9.90
C THR A 89 1.46 8.84 11.33
N GLY A 90 0.74 8.09 12.19
CA GLY A 90 0.16 8.54 13.46
C GLY A 90 1.03 9.35 14.43
N ASP A 91 2.36 9.15 14.44
CA ASP A 91 3.23 9.76 15.46
C ASP A 91 4.04 10.98 14.97
N ASP A 92 4.24 11.15 13.66
CA ASP A 92 5.22 12.12 13.12
C ASP A 92 4.61 13.17 12.18
N ASP A 93 3.29 13.17 11.96
CA ASP A 93 2.59 13.96 10.93
C ASP A 93 3.17 13.81 9.51
N ARG A 94 4.05 12.83 9.30
CA ARG A 94 4.71 12.57 8.02
C ARG A 94 3.70 12.05 7.01
N GLU A 95 3.74 12.67 5.84
CA GLU A 95 2.90 12.27 4.72
C GLU A 95 3.21 10.83 4.30
N ARG A 96 2.18 9.96 4.25
CA ARG A 96 2.35 8.55 3.88
C ARG A 96 2.83 8.36 2.45
N VAL A 97 2.41 9.23 1.52
CA VAL A 97 2.83 9.17 0.11
C VAL A 97 3.72 10.34 -0.20
N VAL A 98 5.02 10.10 -0.42
CA VAL A 98 6.00 11.14 -0.74
C VAL A 98 6.45 11.06 -2.19
N HIS A 99 6.73 12.20 -2.81
CA HIS A 99 7.33 12.30 -4.14
C HIS A 99 8.79 12.74 -4.01
N GLY A 100 9.71 12.02 -4.65
CA GLY A 100 11.14 12.32 -4.63
C GLY A 100 11.85 11.89 -5.91
N CYS A 101 13.19 11.84 -5.87
CA CYS A 101 14.03 11.58 -7.06
C CYS A 101 13.72 10.25 -7.79
N GLY A 102 13.12 9.27 -7.09
CA GLY A 102 12.72 7.98 -7.65
C GLY A 102 11.23 7.84 -7.99
N GLY A 103 10.46 8.94 -7.94
CA GLY A 103 9.00 8.93 -8.10
C GLY A 103 8.26 8.90 -6.76
N TYR A 104 7.14 8.17 -6.71
CA TYR A 104 6.27 8.12 -5.53
C TYR A 104 6.59 6.92 -4.64
N ARG A 105 6.64 7.15 -3.33
CA ARG A 105 6.81 6.10 -2.31
C ARG A 105 5.64 6.15 -1.34
N LEU A 106 5.01 5.01 -1.11
CA LEU A 106 4.02 4.82 -0.05
C LEU A 106 4.67 4.15 1.15
N THR A 107 4.68 4.86 2.27
CA THR A 107 5.16 4.37 3.56
C THR A 107 4.10 3.49 4.22
N ILE A 108 4.50 2.29 4.59
CA ILE A 108 3.67 1.26 5.23
C ILE A 108 4.37 0.80 6.50
N GLY A 109 3.68 0.97 7.63
CA GLY A 109 4.13 0.52 8.94
C GLY A 109 4.06 -1.00 9.09
N GLU A 110 4.67 -1.50 10.16
CA GLU A 110 4.64 -2.92 10.48
C GLU A 110 3.20 -3.39 10.73
N GLY A 111 2.79 -4.46 10.06
CA GLY A 111 1.44 -5.03 10.22
C GLY A 111 0.32 -4.29 9.48
N GLU A 112 0.60 -3.16 8.82
CA GLU A 112 -0.38 -2.40 8.03
C GLU A 112 -0.71 -3.03 6.68
N LEU A 113 0.05 -4.05 6.21
CA LEU A 113 -0.16 -4.68 4.91
C LEU A 113 -0.09 -6.21 5.00
N ASP A 114 -1.13 -6.88 4.48
CA ASP A 114 -1.25 -8.34 4.49
C ASP A 114 -0.10 -9.08 3.76
N THR A 115 0.39 -8.54 2.63
CA THR A 115 1.47 -9.15 1.86
C THR A 115 2.80 -9.11 2.61
N LEU A 116 3.10 -8.04 3.35
CA LEU A 116 4.29 -7.96 4.20
C LEU A 116 4.20 -8.97 5.34
N ARG A 117 3.02 -9.10 5.94
CA ARG A 117 2.77 -10.08 6.99
C ARG A 117 2.93 -11.52 6.48
N PHE A 118 2.35 -11.84 5.33
CA PHE A 118 2.49 -13.14 4.70
C PHE A 118 3.96 -13.47 4.43
N ARG A 119 4.71 -12.53 3.85
CA ARG A 119 6.15 -12.69 3.60
C ARG A 119 6.95 -12.94 4.87
N SER A 120 6.63 -12.23 5.96
CA SER A 120 7.28 -12.42 7.27
C SER A 120 7.02 -13.82 7.84
N LEU A 121 5.75 -14.25 7.89
CA LEU A 121 5.37 -15.58 8.38
C LEU A 121 5.97 -16.70 7.53
N ALA A 122 5.99 -16.55 6.20
CA ALA A 122 6.60 -17.53 5.31
C ALA A 122 8.11 -17.66 5.52
N ARG A 123 8.82 -16.56 5.83
CA ARG A 123 10.25 -16.60 6.18
C ARG A 123 10.47 -17.28 7.52
N ALA A 124 9.69 -16.95 8.54
CA ALA A 124 9.77 -17.58 9.85
C ALA A 124 9.53 -19.09 9.78
N GLY A 125 8.53 -19.53 9.02
CA GLY A 125 8.25 -20.95 8.79
C GLY A 125 9.39 -21.70 8.09
N ARG A 126 10.00 -21.11 7.05
CA ARG A 126 11.19 -21.70 6.40
C ARG A 126 12.35 -21.84 7.36
N ALA A 127 12.64 -20.80 8.14
CA ALA A 127 13.75 -20.81 9.08
C ALA A 127 13.52 -21.83 10.23
N ALA A 128 12.28 -22.03 10.66
CA ALA A 128 11.94 -23.07 11.65
C ALA A 128 12.08 -24.49 11.06
N GLY A 129 11.70 -24.68 9.78
CA GLY A 129 11.93 -25.93 9.06
C GLY A 129 13.42 -26.27 8.91
N GLU A 130 14.25 -25.28 8.60
CA GLU A 130 15.71 -25.44 8.51
C GLU A 130 16.37 -25.78 9.86
N ARG A 131 15.78 -25.34 10.98
CA ARG A 131 16.26 -25.64 12.35
C ARG A 131 15.71 -26.95 12.92
N GLY A 132 14.79 -27.63 12.22
CA GLY A 132 14.13 -28.84 12.73
C GLY A 132 13.10 -28.57 13.84
N ASP A 133 12.61 -27.32 13.96
CA ASP A 133 11.66 -26.90 14.99
C ASP A 133 10.20 -27.20 14.60
N LEU A 134 9.98 -27.96 13.53
CA LEU A 134 8.64 -28.43 13.12
C LEU A 134 8.27 -29.64 13.99
N ARG A 135 7.69 -29.38 15.16
CA ARG A 135 6.97 -30.40 15.95
C ARG A 135 5.48 -30.34 15.63
#